data_AF-A0A537BL07-F1
#
_entry.id   AF-A0A537BL07-F1
#
_cell.length_a   1.000
_cell.length_b   1.000
_cell.length_c   1.000
_cell.angle_alpha   90.00
_cell.angle_beta   90.00
_cell.angle_gamma   90.00
#
_symmetry.space_group_name_H-M   'P 1'
#
loop_
_entity.id
_entity.type
_entity.pdbx_description
1 polymer ?
#
loop_
_entity_poly.entity_id
_entity_poly.type
_entity_poly.pdbx_seq_one_letter_code
_entity_poly.pdbx_strand_id
1 'polypeptide(L)' 'MDEIRCPVCGAQFECGAGEAECWCAALPSLTPIPGRGCLCRRCLEEELKKSAPQRT' A
#
# COMPACT_ATOMS: atom_id res chain seq x y z
N MET A 1 -2.09 -19.01 6.17
CA MET A 1 -1.60 -17.64 6.01
C MET A 1 -2.60 -16.90 5.15
N ASP A 2 -3.08 -15.73 5.57
CA ASP A 2 -4.02 -14.94 4.75
C ASP A 2 -3.26 -14.48 3.49
N GLU A 3 -3.65 -14.97 2.31
CA GLU A 3 -3.01 -14.61 1.05
C GLU A 3 -3.45 -13.20 0.65
N ILE A 4 -2.73 -12.19 1.11
CA ILE A 4 -3.04 -10.81 0.74
C ILE A 4 -2.63 -10.59 -0.72
N ARG A 5 -3.61 -10.21 -1.55
CA ARG A 5 -3.40 -9.87 -2.96
C ARG A 5 -3.75 -8.42 -3.21
N CYS A 6 -2.92 -7.76 -4.00
CA CYS A 6 -3.15 -6.38 -4.38
C CYS A 6 -4.43 -6.29 -5.23
N PRO A 7 -5.44 -5.50 -4.85
CA PRO A 7 -6.68 -5.37 -5.63
C PRO A 7 -6.48 -4.65 -6.97
N VAL A 8 -5.31 -4.08 -7.22
CA VAL A 8 -4.98 -3.37 -8.47
C VAL A 8 -4.29 -4.28 -9.49
N CYS A 9 -3.28 -5.05 -9.05
CA CYS A 9 -2.46 -5.86 -9.97
C CYS A 9 -2.55 -7.37 -9.73
N GLY A 10 -3.27 -7.82 -8.68
CA GLY A 10 -3.41 -9.22 -8.32
C GLY A 10 -2.17 -9.87 -7.71
N ALA A 11 -1.05 -9.13 -7.58
CA ALA A 11 0.18 -9.64 -6.99
C ALA A 11 -0.04 -10.03 -5.53
N GLN A 12 0.39 -11.23 -5.18
CA GLN A 12 0.46 -11.68 -3.79
C GLN A 12 1.62 -10.95 -3.09
N PHE A 13 1.37 -10.51 -1.85
CA PHE A 13 2.38 -9.89 -1.01
C PHE A 13 2.08 -10.15 0.46
N GLU A 14 3.08 -10.00 1.32
CA GLU A 14 2.91 -10.09 2.76
C GLU A 14 2.77 -8.69 3.36
N CYS A 15 1.72 -8.50 4.15
CA CYS A 15 1.57 -7.32 4.98
C CYS A 15 2.44 -7.52 6.21
N GLY A 16 3.55 -6.77 6.33
CA GLY A 16 4.40 -6.81 7.51
C GLY A 16 3.77 -6.16 8.75
N ALA A 17 2.45 -6.07 8.82
CA ALA A 17 1.74 -5.55 9.99
C ALA A 17 1.96 -6.51 11.17
N GLY A 18 2.69 -6.05 12.17
CA GLY A 18 3.11 -6.85 13.33
C GLY A 18 4.56 -7.30 13.30
N GLU A 19 5.27 -7.12 12.18
CA GLU A 19 6.72 -7.18 12.14
C GLU A 19 7.33 -5.89 12.70
N ALA A 20 8.59 -5.93 13.15
CA ALA A 20 9.27 -4.76 13.69
C ALA A 20 9.27 -3.57 12.70
N GLU A 21 9.29 -3.84 11.39
CA GLU A 21 9.21 -2.84 10.34
C GLU A 21 8.39 -3.34 9.13
N CYS A 22 7.10 -2.97 9.04
CA CYS A 22 6.38 -3.10 7.77
C CYS A 22 6.98 -2.12 6.76
N TRP A 23 7.41 -2.60 5.60
CA TRP A 23 7.82 -1.73 4.49
C TRP A 23 6.74 -0.69 4.14
N CYS A 24 5.47 -1.00 4.38
CA CYS A 24 4.34 -0.13 4.16
C CYS A 24 4.29 1.06 5.12
N ALA A 25 4.76 0.88 6.35
CA ALA A 25 4.77 1.92 7.39
C ALA A 25 5.88 2.96 7.16
N ALA A 26 6.91 2.63 6.37
CA ALA A 26 7.95 3.56 5.95
C ALA A 26 7.50 4.54 4.85
N LEU A 27 6.33 4.31 4.24
CA LEU A 27 5.78 5.16 3.18
C LEU A 27 4.74 6.15 3.74
N PRO A 28 4.51 7.29 3.06
CA PRO A 28 3.46 8.22 3.46
C PRO A 28 2.09 7.53 3.47
N SER A 29 1.24 7.97 4.38
CA SER A 29 -0.13 7.45 4.51
C SER A 29 -0.98 7.97 3.35
N LEU A 30 -1.68 7.07 2.66
CA LEU A 30 -2.79 7.44 1.79
C LEU A 30 -4.08 7.47 2.59
N THR A 31 -5.04 8.29 2.17
CA THR A 31 -6.40 8.24 2.71
C THR A 31 -7.00 6.86 2.44
N PRO A 32 -7.39 6.10 3.46
CA PRO A 32 -7.97 4.77 3.26
C PRO A 32 -9.31 4.89 2.54
N ILE A 33 -9.51 4.07 1.51
CA ILE A 33 -10.79 3.96 0.80
C ILE A 33 -11.57 2.80 1.42
N PRO A 34 -12.79 3.03 1.95
CA PRO A 34 -13.60 1.97 2.53
C PRO A 34 -13.80 0.80 1.55
N GLY A 35 -13.57 -0.43 2.01
CA GLY A 35 -13.71 -1.63 1.21
C GLY A 35 -12.53 -1.93 0.27
N ARG A 36 -11.52 -1.07 0.18
CA ARG A 36 -10.28 -1.34 -0.57
C ARG A 36 -9.25 -1.99 0.35
N GLY A 37 -8.77 -3.17 -0.02
CA GLY A 37 -7.68 -3.86 0.70
C GLY A 37 -6.32 -3.18 0.53
N CYS A 38 -5.31 -3.69 1.23
CA CYS A 38 -3.93 -3.19 1.14
C CYS A 38 -3.39 -3.28 -0.30
N LEU A 39 -2.58 -2.30 -0.68
CA LEU A 39 -1.84 -2.30 -1.94
C LEU A 39 -0.47 -2.92 -1.74
N CYS A 40 0.05 -3.61 -2.75
CA CYS A 40 1.47 -4.00 -2.76
C CYS A 40 2.36 -2.76 -2.90
N ARG A 41 3.66 -2.90 -2.56
CA ARG A 41 4.63 -1.79 -2.55
C ARG A 41 4.60 -0.96 -3.83
N ARG A 42 4.68 -1.62 -4.98
CA ARG A 42 4.67 -0.96 -6.29
C ARG A 42 3.41 -0.13 -6.51
N CYS A 43 2.23 -0.71 -6.26
CA CYS A 43 0.96 0.01 -6.43
C CYS A 43 0.78 1.13 -5.41
N LEU A 44 1.26 0.96 -4.18
CA LEU A 44 1.25 2.01 -3.17
C LEU A 44 2.13 3.19 -3.59
N GLU A 45 3.35 2.93 -4.04
CA GLU A 45 4.28 3.94 -4.57
C GLU A 45 3.68 4.70 -5.77
N GLU A 46 2.97 4.02 -6.66
CA GLU A 46 2.31 4.67 -7.80
C GLU A 46 1.13 5.55 -7.38
N GLU A 47 0.29 5.09 -6.46
CA GLU A 47 -0.81 5.89 -5.93
C GLU A 47 -0.29 7.09 -5.13
N LEU A 48 0.83 6.93 -4.41
CA LEU A 48 1.52 8.03 -3.72
C LEU A 48 2.05 9.08 -4.69
N LYS A 49 2.61 8.70 -5.85
CA LYS A 49 3.02 9.66 -6.88
C LYS A 49 1.85 10.46 -7.43
N LYS A 50 0.67 9.83 -7.58
CA LYS A 50 -0.56 10.52 -8.02
C LYS A 50 -1.17 11.40 -6.93
N SER A 51 -1.07 10.96 -5.67
CA SER A 51 -1.70 11.61 -4.52
C SER A 51 -0.82 12.69 -3.90
N ALA A 52 0.49 12.65 -4.14
CA ALA A 52 1.40 13.71 -3.72
C ALA A 52 0.87 15.01 -4.34
N PRO A 53 0.41 15.97 -3.52
CA PRO A 53 0.14 17.29 -4.04
C PRO A 53 1.48 17.78 -4.55
N GLN A 54 1.58 17.90 -5.87
CA GLN A 54 2.49 18.79 -6.55
C GLN A 54 2.41 20.14 -5.82
N ARG A 55 3.31 20.36 -4.86
CA ARG A 55 3.60 21.68 -4.28
C ARG A 55 4.26 22.48 -5.39
N THR A 56 3.42 23.04 -6.27
CA THR A 56 3.75 24.23 -7.05
C THR A 56 3.84 25.43 -6.11
#